data_AF-A0AAD3TUD7-F1
#
_entry.id   AF-A0AAD3TUD7-F1
#
_cell.length_a   1.000
_cell.length_b   1.000
_cell.length_c   1.000
_cell.angle_alpha   90.00
_cell.angle_beta   90.00
_cell.angle_gamma   90.00
#
_symmetry.space_group_name_H-M   'P 1'
#
loop_
_entity.id
_entity.type
_entity.pdbx_description
1 polymer ?
#
loop_
_entity_poly.entity_id
_entity_poly.type
_entity_poly.pdbx_seq_one_letter_code
_entity_poly.pdbx_strand_id
1 'polypeptide(L)'
;MPGALVLINGFPAVGKHTVARELTTLLPDCRFFDTRTLVTAASQLFSPSDAAHSLLRKNLKHAIFTSLTPTRTIYVLTDFLSVAARPSDRDMMAEFIAFAQSSGFAFIHVILGCSTDENVRRLACQAREREREEEPKGEGHGGRDGDREGDGERMDAAALLEIRMEEEIGHMAPLAGLVGEFELDTTGIDAKTTAGVLAEYSLDVLRAAGWWIQLNGASAASAFSPSGTGVDATTSAIYEPHERDNDESNTAKLSQNKRSPDKFGRSLGLRKSFSAR
;
A
#
# COMPACT_ATOMS: atom_id res chain seq x y z
N MET A 1 -9.16 12.65 -11.50
CA MET A 1 -9.62 11.98 -10.28
C MET A 1 -8.38 11.75 -9.44
N PRO A 2 -8.36 12.20 -8.18
CA PRO A 2 -7.30 11.79 -7.27
C PRO A 2 -7.37 10.26 -7.06
N GLY A 3 -6.23 9.61 -6.97
CA GLY A 3 -6.16 8.18 -6.70
C GLY A 3 -6.39 7.89 -5.22
N ALA A 4 -6.23 6.64 -4.84
CA ALA A 4 -6.23 6.25 -3.43
C ALA A 4 -4.96 5.50 -3.05
N LEU A 5 -4.59 5.61 -1.79
CA LEU A 5 -3.54 4.85 -1.14
C LEU A 5 -4.19 4.02 -0.04
N VAL A 6 -4.21 2.70 -0.23
CA VAL A 6 -4.77 1.73 0.73
C VAL A 6 -3.63 1.02 1.41
N LEU A 7 -3.45 1.25 2.71
CA LEU A 7 -2.45 0.56 3.52
C LEU A 7 -3.12 -0.57 4.31
N ILE A 8 -2.79 -1.81 3.95
CA ILE A 8 -3.18 -3.01 4.67
C ILE A 8 -2.09 -3.34 5.70
N ASN A 9 -2.35 -3.00 6.94
CA ASN A 9 -1.53 -3.29 8.10
C ASN A 9 -2.01 -4.57 8.81
N GLY A 10 -1.15 -5.20 9.59
CA GLY A 10 -1.49 -6.41 10.36
C GLY A 10 -0.28 -7.30 10.64
N PHE A 11 -0.44 -8.29 11.52
CA PHE A 11 0.66 -9.21 11.86
C PHE A 11 1.13 -10.03 10.66
N PRO A 12 2.34 -10.61 10.70
CA PRO A 12 2.73 -11.66 9.76
C PRO A 12 1.65 -12.77 9.67
N ALA A 13 1.51 -13.37 8.48
CA ALA A 13 0.56 -14.45 8.19
C ALA A 13 -0.96 -14.18 8.39
N VAL A 14 -1.41 -12.95 8.66
CA VAL A 14 -2.86 -12.62 8.68
C VAL A 14 -3.51 -12.59 7.29
N GLY A 15 -2.73 -12.77 6.22
CA GLY A 15 -3.25 -12.83 4.85
C GLY A 15 -3.16 -11.54 4.04
N LYS A 16 -2.48 -10.49 4.54
CA LYS A 16 -2.37 -9.17 3.89
C LYS A 16 -2.03 -9.23 2.40
N HIS A 17 -1.00 -9.99 2.03
CA HIS A 17 -0.55 -10.10 0.64
C HIS A 17 -1.57 -10.80 -0.25
N THR A 18 -2.16 -11.89 0.25
CA THR A 18 -3.18 -12.65 -0.48
C THR A 18 -4.42 -11.78 -0.71
N VAL A 19 -4.89 -11.09 0.33
CA VAL A 19 -6.01 -10.14 0.25
C VAL A 19 -5.70 -8.99 -0.70
N ALA A 20 -4.50 -8.41 -0.62
CA ALA A 20 -4.08 -7.32 -1.50
C ALA A 20 -4.09 -7.72 -2.98
N ARG A 21 -3.64 -8.96 -3.29
CA ARG A 21 -3.70 -9.49 -4.66
C ARG A 21 -5.14 -9.66 -5.13
N GLU A 22 -6.00 -10.28 -4.33
CA GLU A 22 -7.43 -10.40 -4.68
C GLU A 22 -8.07 -9.03 -4.88
N LEU A 23 -7.72 -8.04 -4.04
CA LEU A 23 -8.24 -6.68 -4.14
C LEU A 23 -7.92 -6.02 -5.49
N THR A 24 -6.74 -6.28 -6.08
CA THR A 24 -6.40 -5.77 -7.42
C THR A 24 -7.30 -6.29 -8.53
N THR A 25 -7.97 -7.42 -8.33
CA THR A 25 -8.91 -7.99 -9.31
C THR A 25 -10.28 -7.32 -9.23
N LEU A 26 -10.64 -6.77 -8.07
CA LEU A 26 -11.95 -6.19 -7.79
C LEU A 26 -11.98 -4.69 -8.09
N LEU A 27 -10.94 -3.96 -7.72
CA LEU A 27 -10.89 -2.51 -7.86
C LEU A 27 -10.35 -2.08 -9.24
N PRO A 28 -10.94 -1.06 -9.88
CA PRO A 28 -10.45 -0.55 -11.16
C PRO A 28 -9.13 0.22 -10.99
N ASP A 29 -8.25 0.13 -12.00
CA ASP A 29 -6.91 0.77 -12.01
C ASP A 29 -6.16 0.60 -10.67
N CYS A 30 -6.23 -0.61 -10.12
CA CYS A 30 -5.64 -0.95 -8.83
C CYS A 30 -4.27 -1.62 -9.01
N ARG A 31 -3.26 -1.11 -8.32
CA ARG A 31 -1.89 -1.61 -8.35
C ARG A 31 -1.47 -2.00 -6.95
N PHE A 32 -0.98 -3.23 -6.81
CA PHE A 32 -0.42 -3.70 -5.55
C PHE A 32 1.09 -3.52 -5.54
N PHE A 33 1.61 -2.85 -4.52
CA PHE A 33 3.02 -2.71 -4.25
C PHE A 33 3.40 -3.56 -3.03
N ASP A 34 4.11 -4.66 -3.30
CA ASP A 34 4.63 -5.54 -2.26
C ASP A 34 5.90 -4.95 -1.63
N THR A 35 5.74 -4.33 -0.47
CA THR A 35 6.85 -3.74 0.31
C THR A 35 7.92 -4.77 0.70
N ARG A 36 7.61 -6.08 0.66
CA ARG A 36 8.60 -7.14 0.92
C ARG A 36 9.70 -7.16 -0.14
N THR A 37 9.41 -6.72 -1.36
CA THR A 37 10.45 -6.58 -2.41
C THR A 37 11.55 -5.61 -1.99
N LEU A 38 11.22 -4.57 -1.21
CA LEU A 38 12.20 -3.64 -0.65
C LEU A 38 13.08 -4.31 0.41
N VAL A 39 12.50 -5.20 1.22
CA VAL A 39 13.24 -5.99 2.21
C VAL A 39 14.22 -6.90 1.49
N THR A 40 13.76 -7.64 0.48
CA THR A 40 14.61 -8.52 -0.33
C THR A 40 15.75 -7.76 -1.00
N ALA A 41 15.49 -6.60 -1.60
CA ALA A 41 16.52 -5.77 -2.22
C ALA A 41 17.56 -5.27 -1.20
N ALA A 42 17.14 -4.86 0.00
CA ALA A 42 18.06 -4.43 1.04
C ALA A 42 18.89 -5.59 1.61
N SER A 43 18.28 -6.76 1.79
CA SER A 43 18.97 -7.97 2.31
C SER A 43 20.02 -8.54 1.36
N GLN A 44 20.03 -8.15 0.09
CA GLN A 44 21.12 -8.50 -0.85
C GLN A 44 22.39 -7.70 -0.60
N LEU A 45 22.30 -6.56 0.10
CA LEU A 45 23.42 -5.63 0.31
C LEU A 45 23.85 -5.53 1.77
N PHE A 46 22.91 -5.71 2.70
CA PHE A 46 23.11 -5.50 4.13
C PHE A 46 22.45 -6.60 4.95
N SER A 47 22.95 -6.84 6.15
CA SER A 47 22.28 -7.73 7.10
C SER A 47 21.04 -7.04 7.67
N PRO A 48 19.98 -7.77 8.06
CA PRO A 48 18.78 -7.18 8.67
C PRO A 48 19.06 -6.34 9.93
N SER A 49 20.13 -6.66 10.66
CA SER A 49 20.58 -5.93 11.85
C SER A 49 21.29 -4.61 11.55
N ASP A 50 21.70 -4.38 10.30
CA ASP A 50 22.47 -3.19 9.94
C ASP A 50 21.57 -1.96 9.83
N ALA A 51 21.97 -0.84 10.43
CA ALA A 51 21.26 0.43 10.27
C ALA A 51 21.17 0.89 8.79
N ALA A 52 22.13 0.45 7.95
CA ALA A 52 22.10 0.70 6.51
C ALA A 52 20.94 -0.03 5.80
N HIS A 53 20.51 -1.19 6.30
CA HIS A 53 19.38 -1.95 5.74
C HIS A 53 18.07 -1.18 5.87
N SER A 54 17.77 -0.73 7.08
CA SER A 54 16.54 0.05 7.37
C SER A 54 16.56 1.40 6.66
N LEU A 55 17.72 2.07 6.59
CA LEU A 55 17.89 3.33 5.87
C LEU A 55 17.65 3.16 4.36
N LEU A 56 18.19 2.11 3.74
CA LEU A 56 17.98 1.84 2.31
C LEU A 56 16.50 1.59 2.02
N ARG A 57 15.82 0.76 2.82
CA ARG A 57 14.38 0.51 2.69
C ARG A 57 13.58 1.79 2.76
N LYS A 58 13.88 2.66 3.74
CA LYS A 58 13.25 3.97 3.90
C LYS A 58 13.46 4.84 2.65
N ASN A 59 14.69 4.94 2.17
CA ASN A 59 15.02 5.78 1.02
C ASN A 59 14.39 5.27 -0.28
N LEU A 60 14.36 3.95 -0.51
CA LEU A 60 13.69 3.36 -1.67
C LEU A 60 12.19 3.61 -1.63
N LYS A 61 11.57 3.40 -0.48
CA LYS A 61 10.14 3.67 -0.26
C LYS A 61 9.82 5.14 -0.53
N HIS A 62 10.63 6.05 0.01
CA HIS A 62 10.49 7.48 -0.22
C HIS A 62 10.66 7.84 -1.71
N ALA A 63 11.68 7.31 -2.39
CA ALA A 63 11.91 7.57 -3.82
C ALA A 63 10.75 7.08 -4.70
N ILE A 64 10.21 5.89 -4.39
CA ILE A 64 9.04 5.33 -5.09
C ILE A 64 7.84 6.25 -4.88
N PHE A 65 7.52 6.63 -3.65
CA PHE A 65 6.36 7.50 -3.39
C PHE A 65 6.51 8.87 -4.05
N THR A 66 7.67 9.51 -3.94
CA THR A 66 7.93 10.80 -4.59
C THR A 66 7.83 10.71 -6.13
N SER A 67 8.06 9.53 -6.72
CA SER A 67 7.87 9.33 -8.16
C SER A 67 6.41 9.12 -8.59
N LEU A 68 5.52 8.79 -7.65
CA LEU A 68 4.11 8.62 -7.95
C LEU A 68 3.47 9.98 -8.20
N THR A 69 3.08 10.21 -9.44
CA THR A 69 2.30 11.40 -9.78
C THR A 69 0.84 11.20 -9.37
N PRO A 70 0.10 12.29 -9.10
CA PRO A 70 -1.34 12.23 -8.87
C PRO A 70 -2.02 11.59 -10.09
N THR A 71 -2.43 10.34 -9.92
CA THR A 71 -3.05 9.49 -10.95
C THR A 71 -4.42 9.06 -10.46
N ARG A 72 -5.22 8.42 -11.32
CA ARG A 72 -6.51 7.84 -10.92
C ARG A 72 -6.36 6.45 -10.26
N THR A 73 -5.13 6.02 -10.09
CA THR A 73 -4.75 4.66 -9.70
C THR A 73 -4.93 4.47 -8.20
N ILE A 74 -5.43 3.30 -7.82
CA ILE A 74 -5.52 2.85 -6.42
C ILE A 74 -4.26 2.06 -6.10
N TYR A 75 -3.41 2.57 -5.23
CA TYR A 75 -2.21 1.88 -4.77
C TYR A 75 -2.51 1.12 -3.48
N VAL A 76 -2.36 -0.20 -3.51
CA VAL A 76 -2.49 -1.06 -2.34
C VAL A 76 -1.10 -1.40 -1.84
N LEU A 77 -0.90 -1.19 -0.54
CA LEU A 77 0.33 -1.44 0.18
C LEU A 77 0.06 -2.43 1.28
N THR A 78 1.02 -3.29 1.58
CA THR A 78 0.98 -4.12 2.79
C THR A 78 2.15 -3.76 3.67
N ASP A 79 1.94 -3.62 4.98
CA ASP A 79 3.03 -3.39 5.92
C ASP A 79 2.71 -4.04 7.28
N PHE A 80 3.67 -4.02 8.20
CA PHE A 80 3.45 -4.35 9.61
C PHE A 80 3.98 -3.20 10.46
N LEU A 81 3.08 -2.30 10.82
CA LEU A 81 3.36 -1.11 11.60
C LEU A 81 2.70 -1.25 12.97
N SER A 82 3.51 -1.36 14.01
CA SER A 82 3.07 -1.33 15.39
C SER A 82 3.19 0.09 15.91
N VAL A 83 2.25 0.96 15.52
CA VAL A 83 2.35 2.40 15.79
C VAL A 83 2.21 2.74 17.28
N ALA A 84 1.52 1.90 18.06
CA ALA A 84 1.46 2.04 19.51
C ALA A 84 2.78 1.64 20.19
N ALA A 85 3.46 0.60 19.70
CA ALA A 85 4.66 0.07 20.35
C ALA A 85 5.98 0.69 19.83
N ARG A 86 6.04 1.11 18.56
CA ARG A 86 7.28 1.55 17.89
C ARG A 86 7.19 2.98 17.37
N PRO A 87 7.96 3.94 17.93
CA PRO A 87 8.01 5.32 17.45
C PRO A 87 8.41 5.43 15.97
N SER A 88 9.30 4.56 15.48
CA SER A 88 9.69 4.51 14.06
C SER A 88 8.52 4.25 13.12
N ASP A 89 7.56 3.43 13.56
CA ASP A 89 6.41 3.06 12.75
C ASP A 89 5.37 4.19 12.74
N ARG A 90 5.29 4.94 13.84
CA ARG A 90 4.53 6.18 13.92
C ARG A 90 5.04 7.21 12.92
N ASP A 91 6.36 7.41 12.86
CA ASP A 91 6.98 8.32 11.91
C ASP A 91 6.72 7.87 10.47
N MET A 92 6.81 6.57 10.20
CA MET A 92 6.50 6.01 8.89
C MET A 92 5.03 6.22 8.50
N MET A 93 4.09 6.08 9.42
CA MET A 93 2.69 6.41 9.14
C MET A 93 2.50 7.91 8.86
N ALA A 94 3.15 8.77 9.63
CA ALA A 94 3.09 10.21 9.39
C ALA A 94 3.62 10.58 7.99
N GLU A 95 4.68 9.91 7.52
CA GLU A 95 5.19 10.04 6.15
C GLU A 95 4.15 9.60 5.10
N PHE A 96 3.42 8.51 5.33
CA PHE A 96 2.34 8.08 4.45
C PHE A 96 1.20 9.10 4.36
N ILE A 97 0.77 9.63 5.51
CA ILE A 97 -0.29 10.65 5.57
C ILE A 97 0.16 11.91 4.84
N ALA A 98 1.35 12.41 5.16
CA ALA A 98 1.91 13.60 4.54
C ALA A 98 2.06 13.42 3.01
N PHE A 99 2.53 12.25 2.57
CA PHE A 99 2.61 11.90 1.17
C PHE A 99 1.22 11.93 0.50
N ALA A 100 0.25 11.22 1.05
CA ALA A 100 -1.09 11.15 0.48
C ALA A 100 -1.73 12.54 0.37
N GLN A 101 -1.60 13.38 1.41
CA GLN A 101 -2.09 14.75 1.40
C GLN A 101 -1.41 15.62 0.33
N SER A 102 -0.08 15.57 0.28
CA SER A 102 0.72 16.38 -0.66
C SER A 102 0.47 16.01 -2.13
N SER A 103 0.22 14.73 -2.39
CA SER A 103 -0.06 14.16 -3.71
C SER A 103 -1.55 14.11 -4.05
N GLY A 104 -2.42 14.53 -3.13
CA GLY A 104 -3.87 14.52 -3.30
C GLY A 104 -4.52 13.13 -3.33
N PHE A 105 -3.85 12.08 -2.85
CA PHE A 105 -4.44 10.74 -2.69
C PHE A 105 -5.36 10.68 -1.47
N ALA A 106 -6.44 9.90 -1.54
CA ALA A 106 -7.14 9.49 -0.32
C ALA A 106 -6.28 8.47 0.39
N PHE A 107 -6.13 8.60 1.70
CA PHE A 107 -5.45 7.61 2.49
C PHE A 107 -6.44 6.78 3.30
N ILE A 108 -6.46 5.47 3.06
CA ILE A 108 -7.31 4.49 3.73
C ILE A 108 -6.38 3.53 4.47
N HIS A 109 -6.55 3.43 5.79
CA HIS A 109 -5.82 2.50 6.62
C HIS A 109 -6.70 1.30 6.96
N VAL A 110 -6.17 0.10 6.78
CA VAL A 110 -6.89 -1.16 7.01
C VAL A 110 -6.05 -2.02 7.94
N ILE A 111 -6.63 -2.49 9.03
CA ILE A 111 -5.98 -3.37 9.99
C ILE A 111 -6.58 -4.76 9.83
N LEU A 112 -5.76 -5.73 9.41
CA LEU A 112 -6.16 -7.13 9.34
C LEU A 112 -5.70 -7.87 10.59
N GLY A 113 -6.68 -8.46 11.27
CA GLY A 113 -6.50 -9.34 12.42
C GLY A 113 -6.78 -10.80 12.07
N CYS A 114 -6.33 -11.70 12.94
CA CYS A 114 -6.89 -13.05 13.07
C CYS A 114 -6.63 -13.58 14.47
N SER A 115 -7.40 -14.58 14.89
CA SER A 115 -7.17 -15.32 16.12
C SER A 115 -5.73 -15.87 16.18
N THR A 116 -5.21 -16.00 17.39
CA THR A 116 -3.84 -16.51 17.63
C THR A 116 -3.68 -17.92 17.07
N ASP A 117 -4.66 -18.78 17.30
CA ASP A 117 -4.65 -20.16 16.79
C ASP A 117 -4.57 -20.20 15.26
N GLU A 118 -5.36 -19.38 14.57
CA GLU A 118 -5.32 -19.31 13.11
C GLU A 118 -4.01 -18.71 12.59
N ASN A 119 -3.45 -17.73 13.30
CA ASN A 119 -2.17 -17.12 12.93
C ASN A 119 -1.03 -18.14 13.02
N VAL A 120 -0.94 -18.84 14.15
CA VAL A 120 0.05 -19.90 14.38
C VAL A 120 -0.13 -21.02 13.36
N ARG A 121 -1.37 -21.44 13.07
CA ARG A 121 -1.67 -22.43 12.03
C ARG A 121 -1.15 -22.00 10.66
N ARG A 122 -1.42 -20.75 10.24
CA ARG A 122 -0.99 -20.21 8.94
C ARG A 122 0.54 -20.11 8.83
N LEU A 123 1.22 -19.71 9.91
CA LEU A 123 2.68 -19.65 9.97
C LEU A 123 3.30 -21.03 9.83
N ALA A 124 2.78 -22.02 10.56
CA ALA A 124 3.26 -23.39 10.50
C ALA A 124 3.10 -24.00 9.10
N CYS A 125 2.00 -23.68 8.40
CA CYS A 125 1.81 -24.09 7.01
C CYS A 125 2.84 -23.44 6.06
N GLN A 126 3.08 -22.12 6.17
CA GLN A 126 4.03 -21.42 5.30
C GLN A 126 5.48 -21.87 5.51
N ALA A 127 5.88 -22.17 6.75
CA ALA A 127 7.20 -22.70 7.04
C ALA A 127 7.45 -24.03 6.29
N ARG A 128 6.45 -24.93 6.32
CA ARG A 128 6.51 -26.22 5.62
C ARG A 128 6.51 -26.09 4.09
N GLU A 129 5.84 -25.09 3.55
CA GLU A 129 5.83 -24.84 2.10
C GLU A 129 7.20 -24.35 1.62
N ARG A 130 7.86 -23.45 2.36
CA ARG A 130 9.23 -23.00 2.05
C ARG A 130 10.24 -24.14 2.09
N GLU A 131 10.15 -25.00 3.10
CA GLU A 131 11.03 -26.18 3.22
C GLU A 131 10.90 -27.13 2.01
N ARG A 132 9.69 -27.28 1.45
CA ARG A 132 9.46 -28.10 0.25
C ARG A 132 9.94 -27.45 -1.04
N GLU A 133 9.96 -26.12 -1.10
CA GLU A 133 10.49 -25.37 -2.25
C GLU A 133 12.03 -25.30 -2.21
N GLU A 134 12.62 -25.34 -1.02
CA GLU A 134 14.07 -25.34 -0.78
C GLU A 134 14.70 -26.74 -0.84
N GLU A 135 13.92 -27.82 -0.75
CA GLU A 135 14.40 -29.16 -1.08
C GLU A 135 14.78 -29.22 -2.58
N PRO A 136 16.07 -29.35 -2.93
CA PRO A 136 16.45 -29.52 -4.32
C PRO A 136 15.83 -30.82 -4.82
N LYS A 137 15.15 -30.77 -5.98
CA LYS A 137 14.74 -31.97 -6.72
C LYS A 137 15.98 -32.82 -6.99
N GLY A 138 16.26 -33.76 -6.09
CA GLY A 138 17.42 -34.63 -6.16
C GLY A 138 17.29 -35.62 -7.30
N GLU A 139 18.13 -35.47 -8.32
CA GLU A 139 18.68 -36.65 -8.99
C GLU A 139 19.56 -37.38 -7.98
N GLY A 140 19.24 -38.65 -7.74
CA GLY A 140 19.89 -39.45 -6.70
C GLY A 140 21.36 -39.74 -7.01
N HIS A 141 22.23 -39.46 -6.06
CA HIS A 141 23.34 -40.34 -5.70
C HIS A 141 23.85 -39.97 -4.30
N GLY A 142 24.11 -40.99 -3.48
CA GLY A 142 24.32 -40.86 -2.04
C GLY A 142 25.67 -40.27 -1.62
N GLY A 143 25.76 -39.97 -0.33
CA GLY A 143 27.03 -39.75 0.36
C GLY A 143 26.96 -38.75 1.51
N ARG A 144 27.03 -39.29 2.74
CA ARG A 144 27.69 -38.82 3.96
C ARG A 144 27.56 -37.36 4.43
N ASP A 145 27.16 -37.28 5.70
CA ASP A 145 27.73 -36.48 6.80
C ASP A 145 28.17 -35.05 6.46
N GLY A 146 27.36 -34.10 6.89
CA GLY A 146 27.72 -32.69 6.95
C GLY A 146 26.64 -31.92 7.69
N ASP A 147 26.80 -31.82 9.01
CA ASP A 147 26.11 -30.84 9.86
C ASP A 147 26.22 -29.46 9.22
N ARG A 148 25.11 -28.98 8.67
CA ARG A 148 24.91 -27.58 8.30
C ARG A 148 23.70 -27.08 9.06
N GLU A 149 23.96 -26.53 10.24
CA GLU A 149 23.10 -25.53 10.86
C GLU A 149 22.99 -24.34 9.92
N GLY A 150 21.98 -24.36 9.06
CA GLY A 150 21.50 -23.19 8.36
C GLY A 150 20.71 -22.35 9.34
N ASP A 151 21.38 -21.37 9.95
CA ASP A 151 20.80 -20.32 10.80
C ASP A 151 20.05 -19.30 9.93
N GLY A 152 19.12 -19.79 9.11
CA GLY A 152 18.15 -18.97 8.42
C GLY A 152 17.09 -18.63 9.43
N GLU A 153 17.23 -17.45 10.05
CA GLU A 153 16.35 -16.78 11.02
C GLU A 153 14.88 -17.24 10.92
N ARG A 154 14.61 -18.43 11.47
CA ARG A 154 13.29 -18.99 11.65
C ARG A 154 12.71 -18.14 12.76
N MET A 155 11.81 -17.24 12.39
CA MET A 155 11.04 -16.52 13.39
C MET A 155 10.21 -17.55 14.15
N ASP A 156 10.71 -17.96 15.32
CA ASP A 156 10.15 -19.04 16.11
C ASP A 156 8.71 -18.67 16.50
N ALA A 157 7.80 -19.65 16.47
CA ALA A 157 6.40 -19.41 16.81
C ALA A 157 6.28 -18.79 18.22
N ALA A 158 7.24 -19.10 19.11
CA ALA A 158 7.38 -18.47 20.43
C ALA A 158 7.73 -16.98 20.35
N ALA A 159 8.69 -16.58 19.50
CA ALA A 159 9.06 -15.17 19.29
C ALA A 159 7.90 -14.37 18.66
N LEU A 160 7.10 -14.99 17.80
CA LEU A 160 5.89 -14.37 17.24
C LEU A 160 4.76 -14.21 18.25
N LEU A 161 4.59 -15.19 19.16
CA LEU A 161 3.67 -15.08 20.30
C LEU A 161 4.11 -13.98 21.25
N GLU A 162 5.42 -13.85 21.51
CA GLU A 162 6.00 -12.77 22.31
C GLU A 162 5.77 -11.40 21.66
N ILE A 163 6.04 -11.27 20.35
CA ILE A 163 5.74 -10.05 19.58
C ILE A 163 4.24 -9.73 19.60
N ARG A 164 3.36 -10.74 19.53
CA ARG A 164 1.90 -10.52 19.64
C ARG A 164 1.46 -10.09 21.04
N MET A 165 2.15 -10.55 22.08
CA MET A 165 1.85 -10.21 23.47
C MET A 165 2.37 -8.82 23.84
N GLU A 166 3.45 -8.37 23.22
CA GLU A 166 4.09 -7.07 23.51
C GLU A 166 3.64 -5.96 22.55
N GLU A 167 3.40 -6.27 21.29
CA GLU A 167 3.04 -5.28 20.27
C GLU A 167 1.53 -5.28 20.05
N GLU A 168 0.82 -4.36 20.69
CA GLU A 168 -0.53 -4.01 20.27
C GLU A 168 -0.41 -3.41 18.86
N ILE A 169 -1.05 -4.01 17.83
CA ILE A 169 -1.20 -3.32 16.54
C ILE A 169 -2.05 -2.10 16.84
N GLY A 170 -1.37 -0.97 17.03
CA GLY A 170 -1.98 0.19 17.62
C GLY A 170 -3.21 0.63 16.85
N HIS A 171 -4.36 0.61 17.51
CA HIS A 171 -5.45 1.51 17.19
C HIS A 171 -4.90 2.93 17.22
N MET A 172 -5.06 3.64 16.12
CA MET A 172 -4.70 5.03 16.08
C MET A 172 -5.79 5.81 16.81
N ALA A 173 -5.40 6.61 17.81
CA ALA A 173 -6.15 7.84 18.05
C ALA A 173 -6.24 8.58 16.70
N PRO A 174 -7.39 9.15 16.32
CA PRO A 174 -7.66 9.57 14.95
C PRO A 174 -6.53 10.46 14.43
N LEU A 175 -5.69 9.90 13.55
CA LEU A 175 -4.63 10.66 12.91
C LEU A 175 -5.29 11.58 11.88
N ALA A 176 -5.11 12.89 12.07
CA ALA A 176 -5.59 13.88 11.14
C ALA A 176 -5.02 13.59 9.73
N GLY A 177 -5.90 13.35 8.76
CA GLY A 177 -5.51 13.06 7.38
C GLY A 177 -5.90 11.69 6.84
N LEU A 178 -6.40 10.79 7.69
CA LEU A 178 -7.06 9.57 7.23
C LEU A 178 -8.45 9.89 6.68
N VAL A 179 -8.77 9.31 5.52
CA VAL A 179 -10.13 9.36 4.96
C VAL A 179 -10.99 8.25 5.57
N GLY A 180 -10.37 7.13 5.96
CA GLY A 180 -11.02 6.06 6.71
C GLY A 180 -10.02 5.11 7.36
N GLU A 181 -10.46 4.49 8.46
CA GLU A 181 -9.76 3.40 9.14
C GLU A 181 -10.73 2.24 9.34
N PHE A 182 -10.31 1.02 9.01
CA PHE A 182 -11.15 -0.16 9.12
C PHE A 182 -10.38 -1.35 9.66
N GLU A 183 -10.99 -2.06 10.59
CA GLU A 183 -10.44 -3.29 11.13
C GLU A 183 -11.27 -4.48 10.65
N LEU A 184 -10.60 -5.54 10.23
CA LEU A 184 -11.23 -6.75 9.74
C LEU A 184 -10.55 -7.99 10.31
N ASP A 185 -11.34 -8.80 11.03
CA ASP A 185 -10.93 -10.13 11.46
C ASP A 185 -11.03 -11.11 10.28
N THR A 186 -9.92 -11.77 9.97
CA THR A 186 -9.81 -12.76 8.89
C THR A 186 -9.95 -14.21 9.40
N THR A 187 -10.36 -14.41 10.65
CA THR A 187 -10.57 -15.73 11.24
C THR A 187 -11.73 -16.45 10.55
N GLY A 188 -11.44 -17.59 9.93
CA GLY A 188 -12.47 -18.39 9.24
C GLY A 188 -13.01 -17.79 7.95
N ILE A 189 -12.46 -16.66 7.48
CA ILE A 189 -12.85 -16.00 6.23
C ILE A 189 -11.76 -16.22 5.18
N ASP A 190 -12.15 -16.57 3.96
CA ASP A 190 -11.20 -16.69 2.85
C ASP A 190 -10.79 -15.32 2.29
N ALA A 191 -9.63 -15.28 1.62
CA ALA A 191 -9.05 -14.04 1.13
C ALA A 191 -9.92 -13.30 0.10
N LYS A 192 -10.72 -14.01 -0.70
CA LYS A 192 -11.59 -13.41 -1.73
C LYS A 192 -12.76 -12.70 -1.07
N THR A 193 -13.37 -13.33 -0.07
CA THR A 193 -14.43 -12.72 0.75
C THR A 193 -13.90 -11.52 1.51
N THR A 194 -12.72 -11.63 2.15
CA THR A 194 -12.06 -10.49 2.81
C THR A 194 -11.78 -9.33 1.85
N ALA A 195 -11.28 -9.62 0.64
CA ALA A 195 -11.03 -8.61 -0.38
C ALA A 195 -12.31 -7.95 -0.89
N GLY A 196 -13.41 -8.71 -1.00
CA GLY A 196 -14.73 -8.17 -1.33
C GLY A 196 -15.22 -7.13 -0.32
N VAL A 197 -15.20 -7.49 0.96
CA VAL A 197 -15.58 -6.56 2.06
C VAL A 197 -14.69 -5.32 2.04
N LEU A 198 -13.37 -5.50 1.86
CA LEU A 198 -12.45 -4.38 1.80
C LEU A 198 -12.65 -3.49 0.57
N ALA A 199 -13.00 -4.07 -0.57
CA ALA A 199 -13.31 -3.32 -1.79
C ALA A 199 -14.56 -2.46 -1.60
N GLU A 200 -15.63 -3.02 -1.04
CA GLU A 200 -16.85 -2.29 -0.72
C GLU A 200 -16.57 -1.14 0.24
N TYR A 201 -15.89 -1.42 1.36
CA TYR A 201 -15.50 -0.38 2.31
C TYR A 201 -14.67 0.73 1.65
N SER A 202 -13.65 0.36 0.87
CA SER A 202 -12.79 1.33 0.20
C SER A 202 -13.60 2.24 -0.73
N LEU A 203 -14.53 1.68 -1.50
CA LEU A 203 -15.38 2.46 -2.38
C LEU A 203 -16.34 3.37 -1.63
N ASP A 204 -16.91 2.92 -0.51
CA ASP A 204 -17.82 3.73 0.28
C ASP A 204 -17.10 4.91 0.94
N VAL A 205 -15.88 4.70 1.44
CA VAL A 205 -15.02 5.79 1.95
C VAL A 205 -14.68 6.79 0.83
N LEU A 206 -14.32 6.30 -0.36
CA LEU A 206 -14.03 7.17 -1.50
C LEU A 206 -15.29 7.94 -1.95
N ARG A 207 -16.47 7.31 -1.97
CA ARG A 207 -17.76 7.95 -2.26
C ARG A 207 -18.14 9.01 -1.23
N ALA A 208 -17.94 8.72 0.06
CA ALA A 208 -18.18 9.67 1.13
C ALA A 208 -17.26 10.91 1.02
N ALA A 209 -16.04 10.73 0.52
CA ALA A 209 -15.14 11.81 0.15
C ALA A 209 -15.52 12.54 -1.16
N GLY A 210 -16.66 12.18 -1.77
CA GLY A 210 -17.21 12.77 -3.00
C GLY A 210 -16.77 12.07 -4.29
N TRP A 211 -16.21 10.86 -4.23
CA TRP A 211 -15.58 10.21 -5.39
C TRP A 211 -16.40 9.04 -5.91
N TRP A 212 -16.79 9.13 -7.18
CA TRP A 212 -17.62 8.12 -7.83
C TRP A 212 -16.75 7.18 -8.65
N ILE A 213 -16.66 5.92 -8.20
CA ILE A 213 -15.90 4.85 -8.86
C ILE A 213 -16.86 3.71 -9.20
N GLN A 214 -16.80 3.25 -10.45
CA GLN A 214 -17.54 2.10 -10.94
C GLN A 214 -16.64 0.86 -10.86
N LEU A 215 -17.11 -0.19 -10.19
CA LEU A 215 -16.42 -1.48 -10.13
C LEU A 215 -16.26 -2.07 -11.53
N ASN A 216 -15.19 -2.83 -11.73
CA ASN A 216 -15.12 -3.74 -12.87
C ASN A 216 -16.27 -4.72 -12.70
N GLY A 217 -17.29 -4.62 -13.57
CA GLY A 217 -18.38 -5.58 -13.56
C GLY A 217 -17.78 -6.98 -13.69
N ALA A 218 -18.20 -7.91 -12.83
CA ALA A 218 -17.94 -9.31 -13.07
C ALA A 218 -18.45 -9.60 -14.48
N SER A 219 -17.54 -9.87 -15.41
CA SER A 219 -17.92 -10.27 -16.76
C SER A 219 -18.67 -11.58 -16.61
N ALA A 220 -20.00 -11.49 -16.59
CA ALA A 220 -20.87 -12.60 -16.88
C ALA A 220 -20.63 -12.93 -18.36
N ALA A 221 -19.56 -13.67 -18.62
CA ALA A 221 -19.35 -14.34 -19.89
C ALA A 221 -20.39 -15.48 -19.98
N SER A 222 -21.66 -15.13 -20.10
CA SER A 222 -22.65 -16.02 -20.68
C SER A 222 -22.45 -15.95 -22.19
N ALA A 223 -21.70 -16.91 -22.71
CA ALA A 223 -21.69 -17.23 -24.13
C ALA A 223 -23.12 -17.58 -24.56
N PHE A 224 -23.81 -16.61 -25.17
CA PHE A 224 -24.98 -16.86 -25.99
C PHE A 224 -24.76 -16.16 -27.32
N SER A 225 -24.22 -16.91 -28.29
CA SER A 225 -24.21 -16.51 -29.70
C SER A 225 -25.56 -16.89 -30.31
N PRO A 226 -26.35 -15.93 -30.83
CA PRO A 226 -27.28 -16.24 -31.89
C PRO A 226 -26.53 -16.17 -33.22
N SER A 227 -26.35 -17.34 -33.83
CA SER A 227 -25.89 -17.51 -35.20
C SER A 227 -26.92 -17.01 -36.21
N GLY A 228 -26.45 -16.28 -37.22
CA GLY A 228 -27.11 -16.08 -38.51
C GLY A 228 -27.85 -14.75 -38.67
N THR A 229 -27.82 -14.03 -39.79
CA THR A 229 -27.35 -14.29 -41.16
C THR A 229 -27.48 -12.97 -41.95
N GLY A 230 -26.46 -12.60 -42.75
CA GLY A 230 -26.55 -11.75 -43.96
C GLY A 230 -27.07 -10.31 -43.81
N VAL A 231 -26.82 -9.32 -44.67
CA VAL A 231 -26.29 -9.23 -46.03
C VAL A 231 -25.89 -7.75 -46.24
N ASP A 232 -24.83 -7.51 -47.02
CA ASP A 232 -24.43 -6.32 -47.81
C ASP A 232 -24.97 -4.90 -47.52
N ALA A 233 -24.05 -3.92 -47.50
CA ALA A 233 -23.80 -3.03 -48.65
C ALA A 233 -23.07 -1.72 -48.25
N THR A 234 -21.96 -1.45 -48.94
CA THR A 234 -21.45 -0.16 -49.45
C THR A 234 -22.07 1.15 -48.94
N THR A 235 -21.24 2.12 -48.52
CA THR A 235 -21.12 3.45 -49.16
C THR A 235 -19.99 4.29 -48.53
N SER A 236 -19.22 4.89 -49.42
CA SER A 236 -18.12 5.86 -49.32
C SER A 236 -18.49 7.24 -48.75
N ALA A 237 -17.49 7.93 -48.15
CA ALA A 237 -17.11 9.35 -48.36
C ALA A 237 -16.25 9.79 -47.14
N ILE A 238 -14.96 10.09 -47.28
CA ILE A 238 -14.35 11.34 -47.80
C ILE A 238 -14.97 12.59 -47.14
N TYR A 239 -14.29 13.11 -46.11
CA TYR A 239 -14.30 14.54 -45.79
C TYR A 239 -13.06 14.92 -44.94
N GLU A 240 -12.01 15.40 -45.60
CA GLU A 240 -11.16 16.50 -45.09
C GLU A 240 -11.67 17.80 -45.74
N PRO A 241 -11.50 18.96 -45.09
CA PRO A 241 -10.41 19.83 -45.54
C PRO A 241 -9.73 20.70 -44.46
N HIS A 242 -8.41 20.84 -44.65
CA HIS A 242 -7.58 22.06 -44.70
C HIS A 242 -7.75 23.21 -43.69
N GLU A 243 -6.64 23.43 -42.97
CA GLU A 243 -5.85 24.67 -42.85
C GLU A 243 -6.55 26.04 -42.72
N ARG A 244 -6.15 26.76 -41.66
CA ARG A 244 -5.47 28.04 -41.87
C ARG A 244 -4.61 28.47 -40.68
N ASP A 245 -3.38 28.82 -41.02
CA ASP A 245 -2.43 29.61 -40.25
C ASP A 245 -3.03 30.95 -39.77
N ASN A 246 -2.55 31.43 -38.62
CA ASN A 246 -2.00 32.77 -38.55
C ASN A 246 -1.12 32.93 -37.30
N ASP A 247 0.14 33.26 -37.59
CA ASP A 247 1.05 34.03 -36.76
C ASP A 247 0.36 35.23 -36.10
N GLU A 248 0.74 35.55 -34.86
CA GLU A 248 1.58 36.73 -34.62
C GLU A 248 1.94 36.87 -33.14
N SER A 249 3.26 36.91 -32.95
CA SER A 249 4.00 37.54 -31.88
C SER A 249 3.29 38.65 -31.10
N ASN A 250 3.43 38.63 -29.77
CA ASN A 250 3.77 39.88 -29.09
C ASN A 250 4.74 39.68 -27.93
N THR A 251 5.72 40.57 -27.91
CA THR A 251 6.92 40.57 -27.09
C THR A 251 6.80 41.58 -25.96
N ALA A 252 7.53 41.29 -24.87
CA ALA A 252 8.17 42.24 -23.96
C ALA A 252 7.31 43.12 -23.02
N LYS A 253 7.53 42.96 -21.70
CA LYS A 253 8.26 43.90 -20.81
C LYS A 253 8.02 43.49 -19.35
N LEU A 254 9.08 43.10 -18.63
CA LEU A 254 9.83 43.95 -17.69
C LEU A 254 8.95 44.72 -16.69
N SER A 255 8.94 44.28 -15.44
CA SER A 255 9.07 45.18 -14.29
C SER A 255 9.54 44.40 -13.06
N GLN A 256 10.78 44.67 -12.67
CA GLN A 256 11.30 44.38 -11.35
C GLN A 256 10.57 45.26 -10.33
N ASN A 257 10.21 44.73 -9.16
CA ASN A 257 10.09 45.59 -7.99
C ASN A 257 10.65 44.91 -6.74
N LYS A 258 11.84 45.39 -6.35
CA LYS A 258 12.44 45.24 -5.03
C LYS A 258 11.59 46.01 -4.01
N ARG A 259 11.39 45.45 -2.81
CA ARG A 259 11.43 46.16 -1.51
C ARG A 259 11.16 45.18 -0.35
N SER A 260 12.23 44.78 0.33
CA SER A 260 12.28 44.76 1.80
C SER A 260 12.88 46.13 2.24
N PRO A 261 12.92 46.57 3.52
CA PRO A 261 12.92 45.77 4.76
C PRO A 261 12.15 46.39 5.97
N ASP A 262 12.36 45.73 7.11
CA ASP A 262 12.37 46.21 8.50
C ASP A 262 11.15 46.00 9.43
N LYS A 263 11.39 45.08 10.39
CA LYS A 263 11.44 45.26 11.87
C LYS A 263 10.27 45.93 12.58
N PHE A 264 9.81 45.21 13.63
CA PHE A 264 9.31 45.60 14.97
C PHE A 264 8.20 44.58 15.33
N GLY A 265 8.15 43.89 16.47
CA GLY A 265 8.93 43.85 17.69
C GLY A 265 8.10 43.09 18.75
N ARG A 266 8.80 42.49 19.73
CA ARG A 266 8.38 42.28 21.14
C ARG A 266 7.09 41.47 21.40
N SER A 267 7.25 40.25 21.91
CA SER A 267 7.19 39.90 23.34
C SER A 267 5.80 40.01 23.97
N LEU A 268 5.25 38.86 24.38
CA LEU A 268 4.44 38.75 25.59
C LEU A 268 4.44 37.28 26.01
N GLY A 269 5.12 37.01 27.11
CA GLY A 269 5.04 35.74 27.81
C GLY A 269 3.74 35.66 28.61
N LEU A 270 3.22 34.45 28.77
CA LEU A 270 2.37 34.10 29.90
C LEU A 270 2.73 32.70 30.38
N ARG A 271 3.49 32.67 31.49
CA ARG A 271 3.47 31.57 32.45
C ARG A 271 2.15 31.66 33.22
N LYS A 272 1.45 30.54 33.38
CA LYS A 272 0.65 30.27 34.59
C LYS A 272 0.83 28.83 35.02
N SER A 273 1.49 28.71 36.16
CA SER A 273 1.52 27.61 37.12
C SER A 273 0.19 27.49 37.87
N PHE A 274 -0.26 26.26 38.14
CA PHE A 274 -1.14 25.84 39.25
C PHE A 274 -0.85 24.34 39.44
N SER A 275 -0.06 23.91 40.44
CA SER A 275 -0.33 23.74 41.89
C SER A 275 -1.46 22.76 42.22
N ALA A 276 -1.06 21.77 43.02
CA ALA A 276 -1.74 20.57 43.48
C ALA A 276 -3.03 20.81 44.28
N ARG A 277 -3.94 19.84 44.19
CA ARG A 277 -4.42 19.02 45.31
C ARG A 277 -4.59 17.59 44.85
#